data_AF-A0AA96JII8-F1
#
_entry.id   AF-A0AA96JII8-F1
#
_cell.length_a   1.000
_cell.length_b   1.000
_cell.length_c   1.000
_cell.angle_alpha   90.00
_cell.angle_beta   90.00
_cell.angle_gamma   90.00
#
_symmetry.space_group_name_H-M   'P 1'
#
loop_
_entity.id
_entity.type
_entity.pdbx_description
1 polymer ?
#
loop_
_entity_poly.entity_id
_entity_poly.type
_entity_poly.pdbx_seq_one_letter_code
_entity_poly.pdbx_strand_id
1 'polypeptide(L)'
;MTDHRALRILRENPELAQLAAYPFNLDLDRTDHVEPVRLASGGPLTAVAGDDTGGTYFRCPDGAILYAGSEGEAGLIADSLDEALETLIGLPCWHDHVLLDPDATDAELATEVAESEEELAEYYGPDLDADRDTLLTALGLRRIPPAELVRRLHRALRRTEPEHLLLNAEELNAYTPLARRSHLRLRETVLAPGQADLALLRARPAGHVDGTEATADPARRATTLRAAQYDRRPTDLPLLRQLLLAEAQFGPTEELRLAAVLVGRYGDPADHRLLSSLRTQHPDIRGLLGGFPDHPEQLHTWAAAFDDSNHGQDPEDEPALTWARLARRQGRTELARCALIRLLDDVGPRDEDVLPLLAHELALLGDHPQAARARQQAQRVGGRSS
;
A
#
# COMPACT_ATOMS: atom_id res chain seq x y z
N MET A 1 -20.50 -17.42 -15.02
CA MET A 1 -21.36 -16.52 -14.22
C MET A 1 -22.06 -17.37 -13.18
N THR A 2 -21.40 -17.61 -12.05
CA THR A 2 -22.06 -18.25 -10.90
C THR A 2 -22.92 -17.17 -10.26
N ASP A 3 -24.23 -17.23 -10.51
CA ASP A 3 -25.18 -16.49 -9.70
C ASP A 3 -25.05 -17.04 -8.28
N HIS A 4 -24.63 -16.19 -7.35
CA HIS A 4 -24.28 -16.61 -5.99
C HIS A 4 -25.55 -17.10 -5.30
N ARG A 5 -25.51 -18.33 -4.80
CA ARG A 5 -26.67 -19.03 -4.25
C ARG A 5 -27.42 -18.14 -3.25
N ALA A 6 -26.73 -17.43 -2.37
CA ALA A 6 -27.33 -16.52 -1.41
C ALA A 6 -28.11 -15.37 -2.06
N LEU A 7 -27.51 -14.59 -2.99
CA LEU A 7 -28.26 -13.52 -3.70
C LEU A 7 -29.45 -14.08 -4.47
N ARG A 8 -29.28 -15.23 -5.12
CA ARG A 8 -30.38 -15.85 -5.86
C ARG A 8 -31.53 -16.22 -4.92
N ILE A 9 -31.24 -16.80 -3.75
CA ILE A 9 -32.27 -17.11 -2.74
C ILE A 9 -32.95 -15.82 -2.27
N LEU A 10 -32.19 -14.77 -1.94
CA LEU A 10 -32.77 -13.50 -1.50
C LEU A 10 -33.66 -12.87 -2.58
N ARG A 11 -33.21 -12.85 -3.85
CA ARG A 11 -33.99 -12.33 -4.98
C ARG A 11 -35.27 -13.12 -5.25
N GLU A 12 -35.26 -14.43 -5.01
CA GLU A 12 -36.42 -15.31 -5.21
C GLU A 12 -37.40 -15.27 -4.02
N ASN A 13 -37.00 -14.77 -2.86
CA ASN A 13 -37.77 -14.81 -1.62
C ASN A 13 -37.84 -13.42 -0.95
N PRO A 14 -38.89 -12.62 -1.26
CA PRO A 14 -39.03 -11.25 -0.73
C PRO A 14 -39.01 -11.15 0.79
N GLU A 15 -39.55 -12.14 1.51
CA GLU A 15 -39.54 -12.18 2.98
C GLU A 15 -38.10 -12.31 3.53
N LEU A 16 -37.26 -13.13 2.89
CA LEU A 16 -35.85 -13.26 3.28
C LEU A 16 -35.04 -12.02 2.89
N ALA A 17 -35.35 -11.39 1.76
CA ALA A 17 -34.73 -10.12 1.38
C ALA A 17 -35.08 -9.01 2.37
N GLN A 18 -36.34 -8.94 2.82
CA GLN A 18 -36.77 -7.98 3.83
C GLN A 18 -36.05 -8.22 5.16
N LEU A 19 -35.89 -9.50 5.56
CA LEU A 19 -35.16 -9.86 6.77
C LEU A 19 -33.66 -9.54 6.68
N ALA A 20 -33.05 -9.69 5.51
CA ALA A 20 -31.67 -9.29 5.27
C ALA A 20 -31.49 -7.76 5.29
N ALA A 21 -32.45 -7.02 4.73
CA ALA A 21 -32.45 -5.56 4.74
C ALA A 21 -32.61 -5.01 6.16
N TYR A 22 -33.48 -5.62 6.96
CA TYR A 22 -33.75 -5.23 8.34
C TYR A 22 -33.97 -6.49 9.18
N PRO A 23 -33.14 -6.76 10.21
CA PRO A 23 -32.24 -5.82 10.89
C PRO A 23 -30.78 -5.81 10.40
N PHE A 24 -30.41 -6.64 9.42
CA PHE A 24 -29.00 -6.92 9.10
C PHE A 24 -28.35 -6.00 8.04
N ASN A 25 -29.02 -4.90 7.68
CA ASN A 25 -28.48 -3.83 6.84
C ASN A 25 -27.91 -4.29 5.48
N LEU A 26 -28.59 -5.26 4.85
CA LEU A 26 -28.29 -5.74 3.51
C LEU A 26 -29.54 -5.66 2.61
N ASP A 27 -29.77 -4.49 2.04
CA ASP A 27 -30.90 -4.19 1.17
C ASP A 27 -30.50 -4.35 -0.31
N LEU A 28 -31.16 -5.28 -1.00
CA LEU A 28 -30.91 -5.56 -2.42
C LEU A 28 -31.44 -4.48 -3.36
N ASP A 29 -32.37 -3.64 -2.90
CA ASP A 29 -32.94 -2.55 -3.70
C ASP A 29 -32.07 -1.27 -3.61
N ARG A 30 -31.04 -1.26 -2.75
CA ARG A 30 -30.11 -0.14 -2.54
C ARG A 30 -28.75 -0.35 -3.19
N THR A 31 -28.73 -0.56 -4.50
CA THR A 31 -27.46 -0.74 -5.25
C THR A 31 -26.84 0.55 -5.77
N ASP A 32 -27.57 1.66 -5.71
CA ASP A 32 -27.10 2.95 -6.19
C ASP A 32 -26.26 3.62 -5.10
N HIS A 33 -24.95 3.73 -5.35
CA HIS A 33 -24.05 4.49 -4.48
C HIS A 33 -24.21 5.99 -4.70
N VAL A 34 -23.88 6.79 -3.67
CA VAL A 34 -24.07 8.26 -3.66
C VAL A 34 -23.34 8.96 -4.81
N GLU A 35 -22.27 8.36 -5.31
CA GLU A 35 -21.49 8.84 -6.44
C GLU A 35 -20.92 7.68 -7.28
N PRO A 36 -20.51 7.92 -8.54
CA PRO A 36 -19.84 6.91 -9.34
C PRO A 36 -18.47 6.55 -8.73
N VAL A 37 -18.20 5.25 -8.56
CA VAL A 37 -16.93 4.74 -8.00
C VAL A 37 -16.28 3.69 -8.89
N ARG A 38 -14.96 3.54 -8.76
CA ARG A 38 -14.18 2.53 -9.49
C ARG A 38 -12.97 2.05 -8.71
N LEU A 39 -12.49 0.84 -8.99
CA LEU A 39 -11.19 0.39 -8.49
C LEU A 39 -10.06 1.12 -9.22
N ALA A 40 -9.00 1.47 -8.49
CA ALA A 40 -7.80 2.09 -9.06
C ALA A 40 -7.12 1.18 -10.10
N SER A 41 -7.19 -0.13 -9.90
CA SER A 41 -6.70 -1.16 -10.83
C SER A 41 -7.51 -1.23 -12.14
N GLY A 42 -8.68 -0.59 -12.21
CA GLY A 42 -9.60 -0.68 -13.34
C GLY A 42 -10.40 -1.98 -13.40
N GLY A 43 -10.27 -2.84 -12.38
CA GLY A 43 -11.07 -4.06 -12.26
C GLY A 43 -12.58 -3.76 -12.15
N PRO A 44 -13.46 -4.66 -12.62
CA PRO A 44 -14.89 -4.48 -12.50
C PRO A 44 -15.31 -4.43 -11.03
N LEU A 45 -16.27 -3.55 -10.75
CA LEU A 45 -16.88 -3.39 -9.44
C LEU A 45 -18.40 -3.47 -9.63
N THR A 46 -19.08 -4.33 -8.89
CA THR A 46 -20.53 -4.56 -9.05
C THR A 46 -21.23 -4.36 -7.72
N ALA A 47 -22.10 -3.36 -7.62
CA ALA A 47 -22.95 -3.19 -6.44
C ALA A 47 -23.88 -4.40 -6.30
N VAL A 48 -23.97 -4.94 -5.09
CA VAL A 48 -24.81 -6.12 -4.78
C VAL A 48 -25.91 -5.83 -3.76
N ALA A 49 -25.73 -4.82 -2.91
CA ALA A 49 -26.67 -4.36 -1.90
C ALA A 49 -26.20 -3.01 -1.33
N GLY A 50 -27.02 -2.40 -0.48
CA GLY A 50 -26.65 -1.25 0.36
C GLY A 50 -27.24 -1.36 1.75
N ASP A 51 -26.88 -0.41 2.62
CA ASP A 51 -27.45 -0.29 3.95
C ASP A 51 -28.41 0.92 4.08
N ASP A 52 -29.02 1.05 5.25
CA ASP A 52 -29.95 2.12 5.57
C ASP A 52 -29.28 3.47 5.88
N THR A 53 -27.96 3.48 6.08
CA THR A 53 -27.12 4.66 6.32
C THR A 53 -26.56 5.31 5.04
N GLY A 54 -26.68 4.62 3.90
CA GLY A 54 -26.19 5.10 2.60
C GLY A 54 -24.92 4.43 2.11
N GLY A 55 -24.44 3.40 2.82
CA GLY A 55 -23.34 2.55 2.40
C GLY A 55 -23.73 1.59 1.29
N THR A 56 -22.74 1.14 0.51
CA THR A 56 -22.94 0.20 -0.60
C THR A 56 -21.92 -0.94 -0.53
N TYR A 57 -22.42 -2.16 -0.72
CA TYR A 57 -21.61 -3.36 -0.82
C TYR A 57 -21.33 -3.66 -2.29
N PHE A 58 -20.05 -3.72 -2.63
CA PHE A 58 -19.58 -4.04 -3.95
C PHE A 58 -18.85 -5.36 -3.97
N ARG A 59 -19.10 -6.14 -5.02
CA ARG A 59 -18.33 -7.33 -5.34
C ARG A 59 -17.14 -6.97 -6.23
N CYS A 60 -15.96 -7.37 -5.79
CA CYS A 60 -14.70 -7.23 -6.51
C CYS A 60 -14.46 -8.39 -7.51
N PRO A 61 -13.49 -8.27 -8.42
CA PRO A 61 -13.23 -9.28 -9.46
C PRO A 61 -12.87 -10.66 -8.90
N ASP A 62 -12.15 -10.69 -7.78
CA ASP A 62 -11.73 -11.90 -7.07
C ASP A 62 -12.85 -12.54 -6.22
N GLY A 63 -13.99 -11.84 -6.08
CA GLY A 63 -15.14 -12.27 -5.31
C GLY A 63 -15.24 -11.67 -3.91
N ALA A 64 -14.22 -10.93 -3.45
CA ALA A 64 -14.26 -10.23 -2.18
C ALA A 64 -15.38 -9.16 -2.17
N ILE A 65 -15.85 -8.83 -0.96
CA ILE A 65 -16.87 -7.81 -0.76
C ILE A 65 -16.21 -6.57 -0.15
N LEU A 66 -16.29 -5.47 -0.90
CA LEU A 66 -15.87 -4.13 -0.52
C LEU A 66 -17.08 -3.35 -0.04
N TYR A 67 -17.00 -2.76 1.14
CA TYR A 67 -17.94 -1.76 1.59
C TYR A 67 -17.42 -0.36 1.23
N ALA A 68 -18.32 0.52 0.80
CA ALA A 68 -18.05 1.96 0.69
C ALA A 68 -19.19 2.74 1.38
N GLY A 69 -18.83 3.57 2.36
CA GLY A 69 -19.76 4.45 3.05
C GLY A 69 -20.00 5.75 2.30
N SER A 70 -21.09 6.43 2.63
CA SER A 70 -21.43 7.74 2.07
C SER A 70 -20.50 8.86 2.53
N GLU A 71 -19.76 8.67 3.63
CA GLU A 71 -18.80 9.63 4.19
C GLU A 71 -17.39 9.52 3.55
N GLY A 72 -17.26 8.69 2.51
CA GLY A 72 -16.04 8.58 1.72
C GLY A 72 -15.01 7.59 2.28
N GLU A 73 -15.42 6.65 3.12
CA GLU A 73 -14.61 5.55 3.63
C GLU A 73 -14.88 4.23 2.90
N ALA A 74 -13.86 3.39 2.72
CA ALA A 74 -14.00 2.10 2.06
C ALA A 74 -13.04 1.03 2.58
N GLY A 75 -13.44 -0.23 2.46
CA GLY A 75 -12.66 -1.37 2.93
C GLY A 75 -13.30 -2.70 2.58
N LEU A 76 -12.46 -3.72 2.36
CA LEU A 76 -12.95 -5.09 2.26
C LEU A 76 -13.49 -5.54 3.63
N ILE A 77 -14.67 -6.16 3.62
CA ILE A 77 -15.30 -6.71 4.81
C ILE A 77 -15.29 -8.24 4.82
N ALA A 78 -15.09 -8.88 3.66
CA ALA A 78 -15.08 -10.34 3.52
C ALA A 78 -14.41 -10.82 2.22
N ASP A 79 -14.03 -12.10 2.17
CA ASP A 79 -13.41 -12.72 0.98
C ASP A 79 -14.45 -13.24 -0.02
N SER A 80 -15.71 -13.33 0.39
CA SER A 80 -16.81 -13.76 -0.44
C SER A 80 -18.13 -13.17 0.06
N LEU A 81 -19.17 -13.28 -0.75
CA LEU A 81 -20.50 -12.87 -0.33
C LEU A 81 -21.02 -13.68 0.87
N ASP A 82 -20.81 -15.00 0.88
CA ASP A 82 -21.27 -15.84 1.98
C ASP A 82 -20.58 -15.43 3.29
N GLU A 83 -19.27 -15.14 3.25
CA GLU A 83 -18.56 -14.58 4.40
C GLU A 83 -19.07 -13.19 4.79
N ALA A 84 -19.40 -12.33 3.82
CA ALA A 84 -19.97 -11.01 4.13
C ALA A 84 -21.32 -11.14 4.85
N LEU A 85 -22.19 -12.04 4.38
CA LEU A 85 -23.48 -12.30 5.01
C LEU A 85 -23.31 -12.91 6.40
N GLU A 86 -22.38 -13.86 6.58
CA GLU A 86 -22.04 -14.38 7.91
C GLU A 86 -21.58 -13.27 8.87
N THR A 87 -20.78 -12.32 8.38
CA THR A 87 -20.36 -11.14 9.16
C THR A 87 -21.54 -10.21 9.45
N LEU A 88 -22.29 -9.75 8.44
CA LEU A 88 -23.38 -8.80 8.63
C LEU A 88 -24.50 -9.34 9.55
N ILE A 89 -24.77 -10.65 9.47
CA ILE A 89 -25.82 -11.30 10.26
C ILE A 89 -25.34 -11.66 11.68
N GLY A 90 -24.06 -12.05 11.81
CA GLY A 90 -23.48 -12.55 13.06
C GLY A 90 -22.66 -11.53 13.85
N LEU A 91 -22.39 -10.36 13.29
CA LEU A 91 -21.63 -9.27 13.88
C LEU A 91 -22.39 -7.95 13.68
N PRO A 92 -23.42 -7.70 14.52
CA PRO A 92 -24.17 -6.44 14.46
C PRO A 92 -23.24 -5.24 14.64
N CYS A 93 -23.63 -4.09 14.08
CA CYS A 93 -22.85 -2.85 14.16
C CYS A 93 -21.36 -3.07 13.78
N TRP A 94 -21.08 -3.93 12.79
CA TRP A 94 -19.71 -4.35 12.44
C TRP A 94 -18.74 -3.18 12.21
N HIS A 95 -19.24 -2.01 11.82
CA HIS A 95 -18.48 -0.77 11.71
C HIS A 95 -17.78 -0.36 13.00
N ASP A 96 -18.41 -0.58 14.17
CA ASP A 96 -17.82 -0.25 15.48
C ASP A 96 -16.64 -1.17 15.82
N HIS A 97 -16.59 -2.34 15.20
CA HIS A 97 -15.56 -3.34 15.44
C HIS A 97 -14.32 -3.20 14.54
N VAL A 98 -14.32 -2.28 13.56
CA VAL A 98 -13.17 -2.05 12.65
C VAL A 98 -11.94 -1.49 13.36
N LEU A 99 -12.12 -0.92 14.56
CA LEU A 99 -11.05 -0.35 15.39
C LEU A 99 -10.61 -1.25 16.54
N LEU A 100 -11.27 -2.39 16.76
CA LEU A 100 -10.88 -3.34 17.79
C LEU A 100 -9.49 -3.93 17.50
N ASP A 101 -8.78 -4.32 18.56
CA ASP A 101 -7.53 -5.08 18.40
C ASP A 101 -7.84 -6.54 18.03
N PRO A 102 -7.53 -7.00 16.80
CA PRO A 102 -7.79 -8.38 16.43
C PRO A 102 -6.94 -9.40 17.19
N ASP A 103 -5.86 -8.97 17.84
CA ASP A 103 -4.97 -9.82 18.64
C ASP A 103 -5.45 -9.97 20.10
N ALA A 104 -6.55 -9.31 20.48
CA ALA A 104 -7.22 -9.52 21.76
C ALA A 104 -7.75 -10.95 21.92
N THR A 105 -7.96 -11.35 23.18
CA THR A 105 -8.44 -12.69 23.51
C THR A 105 -9.89 -12.90 23.04
N ASP A 106 -10.28 -14.17 22.82
CA ASP A 106 -11.66 -14.51 22.44
C ASP A 106 -12.69 -13.95 23.42
N ALA A 107 -12.35 -13.92 24.72
CA ALA A 107 -13.25 -13.42 25.76
C ALA A 107 -13.42 -11.90 25.67
N GLU A 108 -12.34 -11.15 25.47
CA GLU A 108 -12.41 -9.69 25.31
C GLU A 108 -13.23 -9.31 24.08
N LEU A 109 -12.94 -9.92 22.93
CA LEU A 109 -13.70 -9.68 21.70
C LEU A 109 -15.17 -10.08 21.83
N ALA A 110 -15.47 -11.18 22.51
CA ALA A 110 -16.85 -11.61 22.74
C ALA A 110 -17.61 -10.66 23.67
N THR A 111 -16.94 -10.07 24.67
CA THR A 111 -17.55 -9.06 25.55
C THR A 111 -17.91 -7.80 24.78
N GLU A 112 -16.99 -7.25 23.98
CA GLU A 112 -17.26 -6.05 23.16
C GLU A 112 -18.44 -6.27 22.20
N VAL A 113 -18.51 -7.43 21.54
CA VAL A 113 -19.64 -7.74 20.65
C VAL A 113 -20.94 -7.96 21.43
N ALA A 114 -20.88 -8.55 22.63
CA ALA A 114 -22.07 -8.77 23.45
C ALA A 114 -22.74 -7.45 23.91
N GLU A 115 -21.95 -6.40 24.15
CA GLU A 115 -22.48 -5.07 24.46
C GLU A 115 -23.27 -4.50 23.26
N SER A 116 -22.70 -4.57 22.05
CA SER A 116 -23.40 -4.15 20.83
C SER A 116 -24.65 -5.00 20.52
N GLU A 117 -24.61 -6.31 20.81
CA GLU A 117 -25.78 -7.20 20.67
C GLU A 117 -26.91 -6.84 21.65
N GLU A 118 -26.59 -6.42 22.89
CA GLU A 118 -27.59 -6.01 23.87
C GLU A 118 -28.32 -4.73 23.40
N GLU A 119 -27.58 -3.72 22.93
CA GLU A 119 -28.15 -2.50 22.36
C GLU A 119 -29.04 -2.80 21.14
N LEU A 120 -28.60 -3.71 20.28
CA LEU A 120 -29.38 -4.12 19.11
C LEU A 120 -30.66 -4.86 19.51
N ALA A 121 -30.58 -5.78 20.47
CA ALA A 121 -31.74 -6.52 20.97
C ALA A 121 -32.78 -5.59 21.65
N GLU A 122 -32.35 -4.51 22.31
CA GLU A 122 -33.26 -3.50 22.83
C GLU A 122 -34.03 -2.76 21.72
N TYR A 123 -33.37 -2.49 20.59
CA TYR A 123 -33.96 -1.76 19.47
C TYR A 123 -34.88 -2.63 18.59
N TYR A 124 -34.42 -3.82 18.21
CA TYR A 124 -35.12 -4.71 17.27
C TYR A 124 -36.03 -5.74 17.96
N GLY A 125 -35.87 -5.93 19.27
CA GLY A 125 -36.72 -6.80 20.08
C GLY A 125 -36.20 -8.24 20.21
N PRO A 126 -36.96 -9.10 20.92
CA PRO A 126 -36.50 -10.42 21.36
C PRO A 126 -36.39 -11.45 20.23
N ASP A 127 -36.93 -11.16 19.04
CA ASP A 127 -36.97 -12.09 17.91
C ASP A 127 -35.67 -12.06 17.07
N LEU A 128 -34.74 -11.13 17.35
CA LEU A 128 -33.49 -10.94 16.60
C LEU A 128 -32.68 -12.24 16.42
N ASP A 129 -32.58 -13.06 17.46
CA ASP A 129 -31.87 -14.34 17.40
C ASP A 129 -32.59 -15.38 16.53
N ALA A 130 -33.91 -15.39 16.55
CA ALA A 130 -34.72 -16.28 15.71
C ALA A 130 -34.67 -15.85 14.24
N ASP A 131 -34.68 -14.54 13.99
CA ASP A 131 -34.51 -13.93 12.68
C ASP A 131 -33.13 -14.25 12.09
N ARG A 132 -32.08 -14.13 12.91
CA ARG A 132 -30.71 -14.53 12.58
C ARG A 132 -30.63 -16.00 12.17
N ASP A 133 -31.16 -16.89 12.99
CA ASP A 133 -31.15 -18.34 12.70
C ASP A 133 -31.95 -18.69 11.46
N THR A 134 -33.09 -18.02 11.25
CA THR A 134 -33.93 -18.18 10.05
C THR A 134 -33.15 -17.82 8.81
N LEU A 135 -32.51 -16.65 8.79
CA LEU A 135 -31.78 -16.15 7.63
C LEU A 135 -30.53 -17.01 7.34
N LEU A 136 -29.73 -17.35 8.35
CA LEU A 136 -28.56 -18.21 8.19
C LEU A 136 -28.96 -19.59 7.64
N THR A 137 -30.01 -20.19 8.19
CA THR A 137 -30.50 -21.51 7.75
C THR A 137 -31.00 -21.48 6.32
N ALA A 138 -31.81 -20.48 5.96
CA ALA A 138 -32.38 -20.35 4.63
C ALA A 138 -31.31 -20.14 3.55
N LEU A 139 -30.27 -19.37 3.85
CA LEU A 139 -29.13 -19.12 2.96
C LEU A 139 -28.11 -20.27 2.95
N GLY A 140 -28.17 -21.16 3.96
CA GLY A 140 -27.21 -22.25 4.15
C GLY A 140 -25.85 -21.76 4.63
N LEU A 141 -25.84 -20.69 5.43
CA LEU A 141 -24.67 -20.06 6.02
C LEU A 141 -24.38 -20.60 7.43
N ARG A 142 -23.20 -20.28 7.96
CA ARG A 142 -22.77 -20.75 9.29
C ARG A 142 -23.00 -19.69 10.35
N ARG A 143 -23.37 -20.12 11.56
CA ARG A 143 -23.29 -19.28 12.76
C ARG A 143 -21.84 -19.31 13.27
N ILE A 144 -21.10 -18.23 13.01
CA ILE A 144 -19.68 -18.09 13.37
C ILE A 144 -19.58 -17.38 14.73
N PRO A 145 -18.67 -17.79 15.63
CA PRO A 145 -18.46 -17.09 16.89
C PRO A 145 -18.02 -15.62 16.68
N PRO A 146 -18.47 -14.67 17.52
CA PRO A 146 -18.15 -13.24 17.37
C PRO A 146 -16.66 -12.91 17.20
N ALA A 147 -15.80 -13.47 18.06
CA ALA A 147 -14.35 -13.23 17.99
C ALA A 147 -13.74 -13.67 16.65
N GLU A 148 -14.26 -14.74 16.05
CA GLU A 148 -13.83 -15.20 14.71
C GLU A 148 -14.32 -14.26 13.61
N LEU A 149 -15.54 -13.72 13.72
CA LEU A 149 -16.06 -12.71 12.77
C LEU A 149 -15.23 -11.42 12.80
N VAL A 150 -14.88 -10.92 13.99
CA VAL A 150 -13.99 -9.76 14.15
C VAL A 150 -12.64 -10.03 13.45
N ARG A 151 -12.02 -11.19 13.69
CA ARG A 151 -10.73 -11.51 13.04
C ARG A 151 -10.85 -11.64 11.52
N ARG A 152 -11.95 -12.18 11.00
CA ARG A 152 -12.20 -12.24 9.55
C ARG A 152 -12.36 -10.84 8.94
N LEU A 153 -13.12 -9.97 9.59
CA LEU A 153 -13.28 -8.57 9.21
C LEU A 153 -11.91 -7.88 9.15
N HIS A 154 -11.11 -7.99 10.21
CA HIS A 154 -9.76 -7.43 10.26
C HIS A 154 -8.81 -8.01 9.21
N ARG A 155 -8.90 -9.31 8.92
CA ARG A 155 -8.15 -9.95 7.83
C ARG A 155 -8.52 -9.34 6.47
N ALA A 156 -9.81 -9.16 6.20
CA ALA A 156 -10.29 -8.55 4.97
C ALA A 156 -9.83 -7.09 4.86
N LEU A 157 -10.04 -6.29 5.92
CA LEU A 157 -9.62 -4.89 6.00
C LEU A 157 -8.11 -4.74 5.73
N ARG A 158 -7.27 -5.63 6.27
CA ARG A 158 -5.81 -5.64 6.04
C ARG A 158 -5.44 -5.91 4.58
N ARG A 159 -6.29 -6.59 3.79
CA ARG A 159 -6.06 -6.91 2.37
C ARG A 159 -6.68 -5.90 1.39
N THR A 160 -7.46 -4.93 1.86
CA THR A 160 -8.07 -3.91 0.97
C THR A 160 -7.05 -3.27 0.02
N GLU A 161 -5.97 -2.70 0.54
CA GLU A 161 -4.93 -2.08 -0.28
C GLU A 161 -3.71 -2.99 -0.39
N PRO A 162 -3.06 -3.01 -1.57
CA PRO A 162 -3.28 -2.08 -2.70
C PRO A 162 -4.36 -2.47 -3.73
N GLU A 163 -4.82 -3.71 -3.77
CA GLU A 163 -5.57 -4.27 -4.92
C GLU A 163 -7.01 -3.74 -5.04
N HIS A 164 -7.61 -3.29 -3.94
CA HIS A 164 -9.01 -2.86 -3.84
C HIS A 164 -9.13 -1.38 -3.43
N LEU A 165 -8.15 -0.56 -3.82
CA LEU A 165 -8.23 0.89 -3.64
C LEU A 165 -9.43 1.45 -4.41
N LEU A 166 -10.44 1.92 -3.69
CA LEU A 166 -11.63 2.56 -4.25
C LEU A 166 -11.36 4.03 -4.53
N LEU A 167 -11.76 4.47 -5.71
CA LEU A 167 -11.70 5.87 -6.14
C LEU A 167 -13.11 6.38 -6.44
N ASN A 168 -13.35 7.65 -6.13
CA ASN A 168 -14.38 8.42 -6.83
C ASN A 168 -14.04 8.39 -8.34
N ALA A 169 -14.99 7.99 -9.19
CA ALA A 169 -14.72 7.79 -10.60
C ALA A 169 -14.58 9.10 -11.39
N GLU A 170 -15.05 10.21 -10.86
CA GLU A 170 -15.00 11.55 -11.46
C GLU A 170 -13.80 12.36 -10.95
N GLU A 171 -13.70 12.53 -9.63
CA GLU A 171 -12.65 13.31 -8.96
C GLU A 171 -11.32 12.55 -8.86
N LEU A 172 -11.38 11.22 -8.92
CA LEU A 172 -10.24 10.30 -8.80
C LEU A 172 -9.54 10.30 -7.44
N ASN A 173 -10.12 10.95 -6.42
CA ASN A 173 -9.70 10.86 -5.04
C ASN A 173 -9.94 9.44 -4.50
N ALA A 174 -9.00 8.94 -3.70
CA ALA A 174 -9.20 7.66 -3.03
C ALA A 174 -10.09 7.81 -1.79
N TYR A 175 -10.98 6.86 -1.59
CA TYR A 175 -11.75 6.75 -0.36
C TYR A 175 -10.82 6.52 0.82
N THR A 176 -11.15 7.06 1.99
CA THR A 176 -10.38 6.86 3.22
C THR A 176 -10.46 5.38 3.65
N PRO A 177 -9.36 4.74 4.09
CA PRO A 177 -9.42 3.37 4.58
C PRO A 177 -10.37 3.24 5.79
N LEU A 178 -11.31 2.29 5.73
CA LEU A 178 -12.22 1.96 6.85
C LEU A 178 -11.48 1.66 8.15
N ALA A 179 -10.41 0.86 8.06
CA ALA A 179 -9.46 0.66 9.15
C ALA A 179 -8.22 1.51 8.89
N ARG A 180 -7.83 2.33 9.87
CA ARG A 180 -6.59 3.12 9.79
C ARG A 180 -5.41 2.18 9.55
N ARG A 181 -4.77 2.29 8.39
CA ARG A 181 -3.52 1.59 8.10
C ARG A 181 -2.32 2.36 8.66
N SER A 182 -1.33 1.61 9.14
CA SER A 182 0.02 2.14 9.29
C SER A 182 0.73 2.11 7.93
N HIS A 183 1.29 3.24 7.54
CA HIS A 183 2.22 3.48 6.43
C HIS A 183 3.44 2.53 6.41
N LEU A 184 3.66 1.77 7.50
CA LEU A 184 4.76 0.84 7.71
C LEU A 184 4.88 -0.24 6.63
N ARG A 185 3.75 -0.68 6.03
CA ARG A 185 3.75 -1.82 5.09
C ARG A 185 4.44 -1.55 3.75
N LEU A 186 4.39 -0.33 3.21
CA LEU A 186 4.97 -0.04 1.89
C LEU A 186 6.49 -0.24 1.92
N ARG A 187 7.14 0.45 2.86
CA ARG A 187 8.59 0.37 3.04
C ARG A 187 9.05 -1.05 3.31
N GLU A 188 8.46 -1.73 4.30
CA GLU A 188 8.87 -3.08 4.70
C GLU A 188 8.77 -4.05 3.52
N THR A 189 7.66 -3.98 2.78
CA THR A 189 7.42 -4.81 1.58
C THR A 189 8.46 -4.55 0.48
N VAL A 190 8.86 -3.29 0.31
CA VAL A 190 9.82 -2.86 -0.71
C VAL A 190 11.26 -3.19 -0.32
N LEU A 191 11.62 -3.08 0.96
CA LEU A 191 12.97 -3.34 1.46
C LEU A 191 13.29 -4.82 1.62
N ALA A 192 12.31 -5.66 1.97
CA ALA A 192 12.55 -7.07 2.27
C ALA A 192 13.35 -7.84 1.20
N PRO A 193 13.07 -7.68 -0.12
CA PRO A 193 13.90 -8.31 -1.16
C PRO A 193 15.36 -7.84 -1.14
N GLY A 194 15.60 -6.53 -0.93
CA GLY A 194 16.95 -5.97 -0.87
C GLY A 194 17.72 -6.44 0.37
N GLN A 195 17.04 -6.62 1.50
CA GLN A 195 17.63 -7.20 2.71
C GLN A 195 18.05 -8.67 2.50
N ALA A 196 17.21 -9.45 1.82
CA ALA A 196 17.54 -10.82 1.45
C ALA A 196 18.74 -10.88 0.51
N ASP A 197 18.78 -10.02 -0.51
CA ASP A 197 19.89 -9.94 -1.46
C ASP A 197 21.20 -9.51 -0.81
N LEU A 198 21.14 -8.52 0.09
CA LEU A 198 22.28 -8.09 0.88
C LEU A 198 22.82 -9.22 1.77
N ALA A 199 21.95 -9.99 2.41
CA ALA A 199 22.35 -11.16 3.20
C ALA A 199 23.04 -12.22 2.34
N LEU A 200 22.52 -12.48 1.13
CA LEU A 200 23.14 -13.41 0.18
C LEU A 200 24.51 -12.92 -0.29
N LEU A 201 24.68 -11.62 -0.55
CA LEU A 201 25.97 -11.05 -0.93
C LEU A 201 27.00 -11.17 0.20
N ARG A 202 26.61 -10.95 1.45
CA ARG A 202 27.48 -11.05 2.63
C ARG A 202 27.92 -12.47 2.95
N ALA A 203 27.07 -13.45 2.69
CA ALA A 203 27.39 -14.86 2.94
C ALA A 203 28.46 -15.43 1.99
N ARG A 204 28.87 -14.68 0.96
CA ARG A 204 29.81 -15.16 -0.06
C ARG A 204 31.27 -14.93 0.30
N PRO A 205 32.18 -15.80 -0.20
CA PRO A 205 33.62 -15.58 -0.08
C PRO A 205 34.05 -14.29 -0.78
N ALA A 206 34.93 -13.52 -0.14
CA ALA A 206 35.51 -12.31 -0.72
C ALA A 206 36.24 -12.64 -2.04
N GLY A 207 35.97 -11.85 -3.09
CA GLY A 207 36.64 -11.96 -4.39
C GLY A 207 35.89 -12.74 -5.48
N HIS A 208 34.70 -13.29 -5.19
CA HIS A 208 33.82 -13.84 -6.23
C HIS A 208 33.08 -12.69 -6.93
N VAL A 209 33.50 -12.36 -8.15
CA VAL A 209 32.80 -11.43 -9.04
C VAL A 209 32.06 -12.27 -10.05
N ASP A 210 30.82 -12.64 -9.74
CA ASP A 210 29.95 -13.23 -10.76
C ASP A 210 28.62 -12.48 -10.79
N GLY A 211 28.09 -12.33 -12.00
CA GLY A 211 26.94 -11.51 -12.36
C GLY A 211 25.64 -12.06 -11.80
N THR A 212 25.50 -12.06 -10.49
CA THR A 212 24.32 -12.56 -9.81
C THR A 212 23.10 -11.75 -10.22
N GLU A 213 21.92 -12.36 -10.21
CA GLU A 213 20.68 -11.66 -10.54
C GLU A 213 20.52 -10.36 -9.72
N ALA A 214 20.93 -10.34 -8.45
CA ALA A 214 20.88 -9.14 -7.60
C ALA A 214 21.78 -7.99 -8.10
N THR A 215 22.91 -8.30 -8.73
CA THR A 215 23.84 -7.33 -9.35
C THR A 215 23.53 -7.06 -10.82
N ALA A 216 22.77 -7.93 -11.50
CA ALA A 216 22.41 -7.76 -12.90
C ALA A 216 21.09 -6.98 -13.06
N ASP A 217 20.13 -7.21 -12.17
CA ASP A 217 18.83 -6.56 -12.16
C ASP A 217 18.89 -5.16 -11.50
N PRO A 218 18.53 -4.08 -12.22
CA PRO A 218 18.58 -2.72 -11.67
C PRO A 218 17.66 -2.49 -10.48
N ALA A 219 16.49 -3.13 -10.42
CA ALA A 219 15.56 -2.96 -9.31
C ALA A 219 16.09 -3.63 -8.04
N ARG A 220 16.68 -4.83 -8.17
CA ARG A 220 17.32 -5.53 -7.04
C ARG A 220 18.57 -4.83 -6.55
N ARG A 221 19.39 -4.29 -7.46
CA ARG A 221 20.55 -3.46 -7.07
C ARG A 221 20.13 -2.24 -6.26
N ALA A 222 19.12 -1.51 -6.74
CA ALA A 222 18.62 -0.32 -6.07
C ALA A 222 18.17 -0.63 -4.63
N THR A 223 17.37 -1.68 -4.42
CA THR A 223 16.92 -2.04 -3.08
C THR A 223 17.98 -2.67 -2.20
N THR A 224 18.95 -3.39 -2.78
CA THR A 224 20.11 -3.89 -2.04
C THR A 224 20.97 -2.74 -1.52
N LEU A 225 21.20 -1.71 -2.35
CA LEU A 225 21.93 -0.50 -1.94
C LEU A 225 21.19 0.24 -0.83
N ARG A 226 19.86 0.36 -0.92
CA ARG A 226 19.04 0.93 0.15
C ARG A 226 19.11 0.10 1.44
N ALA A 227 19.02 -1.22 1.35
CA ALA A 227 19.20 -2.08 2.53
C ALA A 227 20.59 -1.90 3.17
N ALA A 228 21.64 -1.77 2.36
CA ALA A 228 23.01 -1.53 2.86
C ALA A 228 23.18 -0.12 3.46
N GLN A 229 22.50 0.88 2.90
CA GLN A 229 22.47 2.25 3.41
C GLN A 229 21.95 2.29 4.86
N TYR A 230 20.89 1.52 5.17
CA TYR A 230 20.27 1.54 6.50
C TYR A 230 20.96 0.60 7.50
N ASP A 231 21.51 -0.55 7.06
CA ASP A 231 22.15 -1.52 7.97
C ASP A 231 23.64 -1.21 8.28
N ARG A 232 24.35 -0.55 7.36
CA ARG A 232 25.74 -0.06 7.50
C ARG A 232 26.74 -0.95 8.24
N ARG A 233 27.09 -2.11 7.66
CA ARG A 233 28.14 -2.94 8.27
C ARG A 233 29.53 -2.52 7.79
N PRO A 234 30.51 -2.34 8.69
CA PRO A 234 31.91 -2.01 8.32
C PRO A 234 32.58 -3.03 7.40
N THR A 235 32.01 -4.23 7.26
CA THR A 235 32.52 -5.29 6.38
C THR A 235 32.01 -5.21 4.95
N ASP A 236 31.10 -4.27 4.64
CA ASP A 236 30.42 -4.20 3.34
C ASP A 236 31.24 -3.50 2.25
N LEU A 237 32.41 -2.92 2.53
CA LEU A 237 33.20 -2.20 1.52
C LEU A 237 33.43 -3.00 0.21
N PRO A 238 33.83 -4.29 0.26
CA PRO A 238 34.02 -5.07 -0.97
C PRO A 238 32.74 -5.22 -1.81
N LEU A 239 31.58 -5.46 -1.18
CA LEU A 239 30.31 -5.61 -1.90
C LEU A 239 29.79 -4.25 -2.41
N LEU A 240 30.00 -3.17 -1.67
CA LEU A 240 29.60 -1.83 -2.08
C LEU A 240 30.38 -1.37 -3.32
N ARG A 241 31.67 -1.71 -3.41
CA ARG A 241 32.47 -1.50 -4.64
C ARG A 241 31.90 -2.26 -5.83
N GLN A 242 31.44 -3.50 -5.64
CA GLN A 242 30.80 -4.28 -6.70
C GLN A 242 29.49 -3.62 -7.17
N LEU A 243 28.64 -3.19 -6.24
CA LEU A 243 27.39 -2.50 -6.56
C LEU A 243 27.64 -1.16 -7.28
N LEU A 244 28.63 -0.38 -6.83
CA LEU A 244 29.06 0.87 -7.46
C LEU A 244 29.48 0.64 -8.93
N LEU A 245 30.32 -0.36 -9.18
CA LEU A 245 30.78 -0.70 -10.53
C LEU A 245 29.65 -1.20 -11.43
N ALA A 246 28.67 -1.92 -10.86
CA ALA A 246 27.49 -2.35 -11.59
C ALA A 246 26.59 -1.16 -11.96
N GLU A 247 26.34 -0.23 -11.02
CA GLU A 247 25.55 0.99 -11.27
C GLU A 247 26.21 1.90 -12.31
N ALA A 248 27.54 1.99 -12.33
CA ALA A 248 28.27 2.82 -13.29
C ALA A 248 27.99 2.47 -14.76
N GLN A 249 27.52 1.24 -15.03
CA GLN A 249 27.16 0.79 -16.38
C GLN A 249 25.84 1.41 -16.89
N PHE A 250 25.02 1.99 -16.01
CA PHE A 250 23.67 2.49 -16.32
C PHE A 250 23.58 4.03 -16.32
N GLY A 251 24.72 4.72 -16.16
CA GLY A 251 24.80 6.17 -16.21
C GLY A 251 24.60 6.86 -14.86
N PRO A 252 24.31 8.19 -14.85
CA PRO A 252 24.25 9.00 -13.63
C PRO A 252 22.93 8.81 -12.87
N THR A 253 22.76 7.66 -12.21
CA THR A 253 21.57 7.33 -11.41
C THR A 253 21.70 7.81 -9.96
N GLU A 254 20.57 7.97 -9.25
CA GLU A 254 20.59 8.20 -7.80
C GLU A 254 21.20 7.00 -7.06
N GLU A 255 21.00 5.78 -7.56
CA GLU A 255 21.64 4.59 -7.02
C GLU A 255 23.17 4.61 -7.15
N LEU A 256 23.70 5.09 -8.28
CA LEU A 256 25.13 5.31 -8.45
C LEU A 256 25.65 6.33 -7.43
N ARG A 257 24.92 7.44 -7.24
CA ARG A 257 25.28 8.47 -6.26
C ARG A 257 25.33 7.88 -4.85
N LEU A 258 24.29 7.15 -4.45
CA LEU A 258 24.23 6.48 -3.16
C LEU A 258 25.39 5.50 -2.99
N ALA A 259 25.66 4.64 -3.98
CA ALA A 259 26.76 3.68 -3.93
C ALA A 259 28.13 4.38 -3.77
N ALA A 260 28.36 5.48 -4.50
CA ALA A 260 29.59 6.26 -4.42
C ALA A 260 29.78 6.89 -3.04
N VAL A 261 28.70 7.41 -2.45
CA VAL A 261 28.71 7.97 -1.10
C VAL A 261 28.98 6.87 -0.07
N LEU A 262 28.27 5.73 -0.13
CA LEU A 262 28.48 4.60 0.78
C LEU A 262 29.90 4.04 0.74
N VAL A 263 30.50 3.94 -0.46
CA VAL A 263 31.91 3.56 -0.62
C VAL A 263 32.83 4.66 -0.05
N GLY A 264 32.58 5.92 -0.37
CA GLY A 264 33.38 7.06 0.11
C GLY A 264 33.42 7.18 1.63
N ARG A 265 32.38 6.73 2.35
CA ARG A 265 32.34 6.70 3.81
C ARG A 265 33.42 5.83 4.45
N TYR A 266 34.06 4.92 3.72
CA TYR A 266 35.18 4.14 4.24
C TYR A 266 36.52 4.89 4.19
N GLY A 267 36.63 5.95 3.38
CA GLY A 267 37.82 6.78 3.31
C GLY A 267 39.07 6.09 2.73
N ASP A 268 38.92 4.98 2.01
CA ASP A 268 40.05 4.28 1.39
C ASP A 268 40.59 5.10 0.19
N PRO A 269 41.90 5.44 0.15
CA PRO A 269 42.50 6.14 -0.99
C PRO A 269 42.35 5.43 -2.34
N ALA A 270 42.13 4.11 -2.37
CA ALA A 270 41.80 3.38 -3.59
C ALA A 270 40.43 3.79 -4.16
N ASP A 271 39.46 4.08 -3.30
CA ASP A 271 38.12 4.49 -3.71
C ASP A 271 38.08 5.92 -4.23
N HIS A 272 38.93 6.81 -3.71
CA HIS A 272 39.11 8.15 -4.27
C HIS A 272 39.56 8.07 -5.74
N ARG A 273 40.53 7.19 -6.03
CA ARG A 273 41.01 6.96 -7.41
C ARG A 273 39.94 6.33 -8.29
N LEU A 274 39.20 5.34 -7.77
CA LEU A 274 38.09 4.71 -8.49
C LEU A 274 37.02 5.74 -8.89
N LEU A 275 36.51 6.51 -7.92
CA LEU A 275 35.48 7.52 -8.16
C LEU A 275 35.98 8.64 -9.08
N SER A 276 37.24 9.06 -8.93
CA SER A 276 37.87 10.03 -9.84
C SER A 276 37.96 9.51 -11.28
N SER A 277 38.25 8.22 -11.46
CA SER A 277 38.26 7.58 -12.78
C SER A 277 36.87 7.58 -13.40
N LEU A 278 35.84 7.17 -12.64
CA LEU A 278 34.44 7.17 -13.10
C LEU A 278 33.96 8.56 -13.52
N ARG A 279 34.26 9.59 -12.71
CA ARG A 279 33.93 11.00 -13.01
C ARG A 279 34.62 11.51 -14.27
N THR A 280 35.82 11.02 -14.56
CA THR A 280 36.59 11.42 -15.75
C THR A 280 36.05 10.74 -17.01
N GLN A 281 35.66 9.47 -16.90
CA GLN A 281 35.13 8.68 -18.01
C GLN A 281 33.70 9.07 -18.40
N HIS A 282 32.91 9.56 -17.43
CA HIS A 282 31.51 9.94 -17.64
C HIS A 282 31.24 11.35 -17.11
N PRO A 283 31.18 12.37 -17.99
CA PRO A 283 30.95 13.77 -17.60
C PRO A 283 29.72 13.99 -16.73
N ASP A 284 28.65 13.21 -16.92
CA ASP A 284 27.43 13.35 -16.13
C ASP A 284 27.60 12.89 -14.66
N ILE A 285 28.48 11.90 -14.41
CA ILE A 285 28.84 11.46 -13.04
C ILE A 285 29.57 12.59 -12.30
N ARG A 286 30.32 13.44 -13.02
CA ARG A 286 31.00 14.59 -12.41
C ARG A 286 30.02 15.55 -11.76
N GLY A 287 28.89 15.83 -12.43
CA GLY A 287 27.80 16.65 -11.89
C GLY A 287 27.05 15.95 -10.76
N LEU A 288 26.85 14.64 -10.89
CA LEU A 288 26.18 13.81 -9.88
C LEU A 288 26.91 13.84 -8.52
N LEU A 289 28.24 13.80 -8.54
CA LEU A 289 29.12 13.82 -7.35
C LEU A 289 29.68 15.23 -7.12
N GLY A 290 28.77 16.18 -6.88
CA GLY A 290 29.11 17.57 -6.57
C GLY A 290 30.02 17.71 -5.34
N GLY A 291 30.96 18.66 -5.38
CA GLY A 291 31.88 18.93 -4.27
C GLY A 291 32.90 17.82 -3.98
N PHE A 292 33.03 16.81 -4.84
CA PHE A 292 33.97 15.71 -4.63
C PHE A 292 35.42 16.22 -4.49
N PRO A 293 36.18 15.72 -3.49
CA PRO A 293 37.44 16.31 -3.09
C PRO A 293 38.60 16.01 -4.05
N ASP A 294 39.56 16.94 -4.11
CA ASP A 294 40.77 16.78 -4.90
C ASP A 294 41.76 15.77 -4.27
N HIS A 295 41.70 15.60 -2.95
CA HIS A 295 42.64 14.76 -2.20
C HIS A 295 41.95 13.58 -1.48
N PRO A 296 42.61 12.41 -1.42
CA PRO A 296 42.00 11.18 -0.88
C PRO A 296 41.65 11.27 0.60
N GLU A 297 42.41 12.02 1.40
CA GLU A 297 42.17 12.18 2.84
C GLU A 297 40.85 12.90 3.17
N GLN A 298 40.28 13.63 2.19
CA GLN A 298 39.02 14.36 2.35
C GLN A 298 37.80 13.51 1.95
N LEU A 299 38.01 12.30 1.39
CA LEU A 299 36.94 11.47 0.84
C LEU A 299 35.89 11.10 1.89
N HIS A 300 36.32 10.67 3.07
CA HIS A 300 35.41 10.30 4.16
C HIS A 300 34.54 11.48 4.59
N THR A 301 35.16 12.65 4.80
CA THR A 301 34.44 13.87 5.24
C THR A 301 33.44 14.35 4.19
N TRP A 302 33.84 14.36 2.92
CA TRP A 302 32.92 14.69 1.82
C TRP A 302 31.73 13.71 1.80
N ALA A 303 32.01 12.40 1.85
CA ALA A 303 30.96 11.39 1.79
C ALA A 303 30.01 11.48 2.99
N ALA A 304 30.53 11.72 4.20
CA ALA A 304 29.72 11.89 5.40
C ALA A 304 28.78 13.11 5.29
N ALA A 305 29.31 14.28 4.89
CA ALA A 305 28.49 15.48 4.72
C ALA A 305 27.44 15.32 3.60
N PHE A 306 27.80 14.65 2.51
CA PHE A 306 26.88 14.38 1.41
C PHE A 306 25.74 13.45 1.86
N ASP A 307 26.09 12.37 2.55
CA ASP A 307 25.15 11.39 3.09
C ASP A 307 24.17 12.01 4.09
N ASP A 308 24.65 12.82 5.02
CA ASP A 308 23.82 13.50 6.03
C ASP A 308 22.82 14.48 5.38
N SER A 309 23.17 15.04 4.21
CA SER A 309 22.32 16.01 3.51
C SER A 309 21.32 15.39 2.52
N ASN A 310 21.51 14.12 2.11
CA ASN A 310 20.76 13.54 0.99
C ASN A 310 20.18 12.14 1.23
N HIS A 311 20.77 11.34 2.11
CA HIS A 311 20.45 9.92 2.21
C HIS A 311 20.14 9.50 3.65
N GLY A 312 21.02 9.80 4.60
CA GLY A 312 20.84 9.41 6.00
C GLY A 312 20.84 7.90 6.24
N GLN A 313 20.45 7.52 7.46
CA GLN A 313 20.43 6.14 7.97
C GLN A 313 19.06 5.66 8.40
N ASP A 314 18.14 6.58 8.68
CA ASP A 314 16.81 6.21 9.12
C ASP A 314 15.90 6.08 7.90
N PRO A 315 15.36 4.89 7.63
CA PRO A 315 14.43 4.72 6.53
C PRO A 315 13.06 5.39 6.79
N GLU A 316 12.76 5.89 7.99
CA GLU A 316 11.60 6.76 8.26
C GLU A 316 11.77 8.16 7.67
N ASP A 317 13.00 8.65 7.55
CA ASP A 317 13.30 9.97 6.98
C ASP A 317 13.17 9.97 5.43
N GLU A 318 13.11 8.79 4.82
CA GLU A 318 13.05 8.66 3.37
C GLU A 318 11.66 9.06 2.83
N PRO A 319 11.58 9.96 1.84
CA PRO A 319 10.32 10.38 1.26
C PRO A 319 9.50 9.18 0.74
N ALA A 320 8.19 9.19 1.01
CA ALA A 320 7.27 8.14 0.55
C ALA A 320 7.32 7.90 -0.97
N LEU A 321 7.62 8.94 -1.77
CA LEU A 321 7.83 8.83 -3.21
C LEU A 321 8.99 7.89 -3.58
N THR A 322 10.06 7.84 -2.78
CA THR A 322 11.16 6.88 -2.99
C THR A 322 10.64 5.46 -2.90
N TRP A 323 9.85 5.14 -1.87
CA TRP A 323 9.30 3.80 -1.69
C TRP A 323 8.35 3.40 -2.83
N ALA A 324 7.51 4.34 -3.30
CA ALA A 324 6.63 4.11 -4.44
C ALA A 324 7.41 3.83 -5.74
N ARG A 325 8.51 4.57 -5.99
CA ARG A 325 9.41 4.34 -7.15
C ARG A 325 10.06 2.98 -7.10
N LEU A 326 10.57 2.58 -5.93
CA LEU A 326 11.18 1.27 -5.74
C LEU A 326 10.16 0.14 -5.92
N ALA A 327 8.94 0.29 -5.41
CA ALA A 327 7.84 -0.66 -5.67
C ALA A 327 7.58 -0.82 -7.17
N ARG A 328 7.51 0.28 -7.93
CA ARG A 328 7.34 0.25 -9.39
C ARG A 328 8.48 -0.47 -10.08
N ARG A 329 9.73 -0.17 -9.72
CA ARG A 329 10.93 -0.82 -10.30
C ARG A 329 10.92 -2.34 -10.05
N GLN A 330 10.39 -2.79 -8.92
CA GLN A 330 10.20 -4.21 -8.61
C GLN A 330 9.02 -4.86 -9.35
N GLY A 331 8.29 -4.14 -10.21
CA GLY A 331 7.09 -4.64 -10.87
C GLY A 331 5.87 -4.77 -9.95
N ARG A 332 5.90 -4.18 -8.75
CA ARG A 332 4.76 -4.16 -7.82
C ARG A 332 3.81 -3.02 -8.18
N THR A 333 3.18 -3.13 -9.36
CA THR A 333 2.40 -2.08 -10.01
C THR A 333 1.30 -1.51 -9.12
N GLU A 334 0.44 -2.35 -8.55
CA GLU A 334 -0.69 -1.86 -7.74
C GLU A 334 -0.22 -1.26 -6.41
N LEU A 335 0.83 -1.81 -5.80
CA LEU A 335 1.44 -1.22 -4.59
C LEU A 335 1.98 0.18 -4.87
N ALA A 336 2.69 0.36 -6.00
CA ALA A 336 3.18 1.66 -6.42
C ALA A 336 2.04 2.63 -6.77
N ARG A 337 1.02 2.15 -7.50
CA ARG A 337 -0.17 2.95 -7.87
C ARG A 337 -0.87 3.47 -6.62
N CYS A 338 -1.16 2.56 -5.68
CA CYS A 338 -1.82 2.91 -4.41
C CYS A 338 -1.02 3.97 -3.64
N ALA A 339 0.30 3.77 -3.50
CA ALA A 339 1.16 4.74 -2.81
C ALA A 339 1.18 6.11 -3.49
N LEU A 340 1.27 6.16 -4.83
CA LEU A 340 1.29 7.42 -5.58
C LEU A 340 -0.05 8.16 -5.53
N ILE A 341 -1.18 7.44 -5.56
CA ILE A 341 -2.51 8.05 -5.43
C ILE A 341 -2.69 8.64 -4.04
N ARG A 342 -2.32 7.90 -2.98
CA ARG A 342 -2.37 8.41 -1.60
C ARG A 342 -1.48 9.66 -1.44
N LEU A 343 -0.26 9.63 -1.98
CA LEU A 343 0.60 10.81 -1.98
C LEU A 343 -0.02 11.99 -2.73
N LEU A 344 -0.70 11.74 -3.86
CA LEU A 344 -1.37 12.78 -4.62
C LEU A 344 -2.54 13.40 -3.84
N ASP A 345 -3.34 12.58 -3.16
CA ASP A 345 -4.44 13.01 -2.31
C ASP A 345 -3.95 13.86 -1.12
N ASP A 346 -2.77 13.54 -0.59
CA ASP A 346 -2.16 14.23 0.55
C ASP A 346 -1.36 15.50 0.17
N VAL A 347 -1.18 15.82 -1.12
CA VAL A 347 -0.40 17.01 -1.52
C VAL A 347 -1.09 18.30 -1.05
N GLY A 348 -0.48 18.94 -0.07
CA GLY A 348 -0.86 20.27 0.38
C GLY A 348 -0.18 21.41 -0.40
N PRO A 349 -0.51 22.67 -0.09
CA PRO A 349 0.07 23.86 -0.75
C PRO A 349 1.59 24.03 -0.58
N ARG A 350 2.23 23.26 0.31
CA ARG A 350 3.68 23.33 0.56
C ARG A 350 4.48 22.30 -0.23
N ASP A 351 3.80 21.32 -0.83
CA ASP A 351 4.41 20.16 -1.47
C ASP A 351 4.20 20.19 -2.99
N GLU A 352 3.89 21.36 -3.54
CA GLU A 352 3.48 21.57 -4.93
C GLU A 352 4.53 21.11 -5.95
N ASP A 353 5.81 21.22 -5.58
CA ASP A 353 6.95 20.79 -6.37
C ASP A 353 6.98 19.27 -6.61
N VAL A 354 6.24 18.48 -5.83
CA VAL A 354 6.14 17.02 -6.00
C VAL A 354 5.18 16.64 -7.14
N LEU A 355 4.22 17.50 -7.50
CA LEU A 355 3.15 17.18 -8.45
C LEU A 355 3.65 16.77 -9.85
N PRO A 356 4.66 17.45 -10.46
CA PRO A 356 5.24 16.99 -11.71
C PRO A 356 5.89 15.60 -11.61
N LEU A 357 6.49 15.28 -10.47
CA LEU A 357 7.10 13.97 -10.22
C LEU A 357 6.03 12.88 -10.10
N LEU A 358 4.96 13.13 -9.33
CA LEU A 358 3.82 12.21 -9.22
C LEU A 358 3.18 11.97 -10.58
N ALA A 359 2.95 13.03 -11.37
CA ALA A 359 2.41 12.92 -12.72
C ALA A 359 3.28 12.05 -13.64
N HIS A 360 4.60 12.14 -13.51
CA HIS A 360 5.54 11.33 -14.27
C HIS A 360 5.47 9.85 -13.85
N GLU A 361 5.54 9.55 -12.56
CA GLU A 361 5.52 8.17 -12.06
C GLU A 361 4.18 7.46 -12.34
N LEU A 362 3.06 8.15 -12.19
CA LEU A 362 1.74 7.63 -12.54
C LEU A 362 1.63 7.33 -14.04
N ALA A 363 2.18 8.20 -14.89
CA ALA A 363 2.22 7.95 -16.33
C ALA A 363 3.10 6.73 -16.71
N LEU A 364 4.20 6.51 -15.99
CA LEU A 364 5.05 5.34 -16.17
C LEU A 364 4.36 4.02 -15.77
N LEU A 365 3.38 4.08 -14.85
CA LEU A 365 2.51 2.95 -14.52
C LEU A 365 1.35 2.75 -15.52
N GLY A 366 1.19 3.66 -16.49
CA GLY A 366 0.03 3.69 -17.39
C GLY A 366 -1.24 4.28 -16.75
N ASP A 367 -1.16 4.86 -15.55
CA ASP A 367 -2.27 5.56 -14.90
C ASP A 367 -2.41 6.99 -15.42
N HIS A 368 -2.79 7.10 -16.70
CA HIS A 368 -2.94 8.38 -17.37
C HIS A 368 -4.00 9.31 -16.75
N PRO A 369 -5.15 8.81 -16.25
CA PRO A 369 -6.11 9.65 -15.54
C PRO A 369 -5.52 10.31 -14.29
N GLN A 370 -4.85 9.56 -13.42
CA GLN A 370 -4.23 10.14 -12.22
C GLN A 370 -3.04 11.05 -12.58
N ALA A 371 -2.28 10.71 -13.61
CA ALA A 371 -1.22 11.59 -14.12
C ALA A 371 -1.77 12.93 -14.64
N ALA A 372 -2.95 12.93 -15.27
CA ALA A 372 -3.61 14.16 -15.71
C ALA A 372 -4.11 14.98 -14.51
N ARG A 373 -4.69 14.33 -13.49
CA ARG A 373 -5.11 14.96 -12.23
C ARG A 373 -3.94 15.69 -11.55
N ALA A 374 -2.80 15.02 -11.39
CA ALA A 374 -1.60 15.61 -10.81
C ALA A 374 -1.12 16.87 -11.57
N ARG A 375 -1.15 16.85 -12.91
CA ARG A 375 -0.81 18.03 -13.74
C ARG A 375 -1.81 19.16 -13.57
N GLN A 376 -3.10 18.86 -13.49
CA GLN A 376 -4.14 19.87 -13.29
C GLN A 376 -4.00 20.55 -11.93
N GLN A 377 -3.69 19.79 -10.88
CA GLN A 377 -3.43 20.34 -9.55
C GLN A 377 -2.21 21.28 -9.58
N ALA A 378 -1.12 20.90 -10.26
CA ALA A 378 0.07 21.74 -10.41
C ALA A 378 -0.24 23.07 -11.12
N GLN A 379 -1.11 23.05 -12.14
CA GLN A 379 -1.52 24.26 -12.87
C GLN A 379 -2.39 25.19 -12.02
N ARG A 380 -3.34 24.65 -11.25
CA ARG A 380 -4.22 25.43 -10.36
C ARG A 380 -3.44 26.17 -9.28
N VAL A 381 -2.39 25.52 -8.81
CA VAL A 381 -1.42 26.03 -7.86
C VAL A 381 -0.58 27.16 -8.48
N GLY A 382 0.07 26.90 -9.63
CA GLY A 382 0.96 27.87 -10.26
C GLY A 382 0.24 29.14 -10.72
N GLY A 383 -1.05 29.03 -11.06
CA GLY A 383 -1.91 30.16 -11.43
C GLY A 383 -2.42 31.01 -10.26
N ARG A 384 -2.22 30.59 -9.00
CA ARG A 384 -2.53 31.40 -7.80
C ARG A 384 -1.35 32.26 -7.32
N SER A 385 -0.15 31.97 -7.83
CA SER A 385 1.11 32.63 -7.46
C SER A 385 1.58 33.67 -8.50
N SER A 386 0.77 33.93 -9.53
CA SER A 386 0.93 34.98 -10.54
C SER A 386 -0.21 35.97 -10.45
#